data_AF-A0A0Q4RCB1-F1
#
_entry.id   AF-A0A0Q4RCB1-F1
#
_cell.length_a   1.000
_cell.length_b   1.000
_cell.length_c   1.000
_cell.angle_alpha   90.00
_cell.angle_beta   90.00
_cell.angle_gamma   90.00
#
_symmetry.space_group_name_H-M   'P 1'
#
loop_
_entity.id
_entity.type
_entity.pdbx_description
1 polymer ?
#
loop_
_entity_poly.entity_id
_entity_poly.type
_entity_poly.pdbx_seq_one_letter_code
_entity_poly.pdbx_strand_id
1 'polypeptide(L)'
;MHCQHCGNKYEPSAVYCSKCGKPLLQDAQANEQTQAIVIQEHELFIREASASLVPEQAPVRNRRTRAGAGRKFIIALVPVVVFISTSAGVFSYYIYESDLNDHVAEWHEQAKQKAWGGKYHEAMVQLEKAAKVRPAYGALQDDMDIVNEAVAIENKINLLASELDNGSLTEAGPLVKQLNTLLAGREEQIFSPLREAFADLNVRMVVVQVQNELDQINSLDALAVKLNTVNGLGGEEAVAVRKQIVDKIAIVCQQQTKELLQKKSFSEAIAMVQKGMAYAPEDTNLTKLLESIHAEKQAFEQAEQERIERAMQKAAEEDLLNQTAAVEVVKVDTSFDETGIFKIHALLKNAATRPIYSVEIQYSVRGKDKQILKKGTSIAMPNYIEPNESFTFDATVEGIEETDATVVIDHVTWYLD
;
A
#
# COMPACT_ATOMS: atom_id res chain seq x y z
N MET A 1 -5.59 -28.31 46.41
CA MET A 1 -4.58 -28.22 45.33
C MET A 1 -4.53 -29.58 44.61
N HIS A 2 -3.95 -29.67 43.40
CA HIS A 2 -3.86 -30.92 42.65
C HIS A 2 -2.40 -31.35 42.52
N CYS A 3 -2.13 -32.66 42.64
CA CYS A 3 -0.77 -33.18 42.51
C CYS A 3 -0.27 -32.97 41.08
N GLN A 4 0.87 -32.31 40.90
CA GLN A 4 1.46 -32.06 39.58
C GLN A 4 1.87 -33.34 38.84
N HIS A 5 1.99 -34.47 39.55
CA HIS A 5 2.36 -35.75 38.95
C HIS A 5 1.18 -36.65 38.59
N CYS A 6 0.03 -36.54 39.26
CA CYS A 6 -1.08 -37.48 39.07
C CYS A 6 -2.48 -36.84 39.06
N GLY A 7 -2.58 -35.52 39.22
CA GLY A 7 -3.83 -34.78 39.19
C GLY A 7 -4.76 -34.98 40.39
N ASN A 8 -4.41 -35.81 41.37
CA ASN A 8 -5.29 -36.07 42.52
C ASN A 8 -5.40 -34.84 43.43
N LYS A 9 -6.62 -34.57 43.95
CA LYS A 9 -6.82 -33.53 44.98
C LYS A 9 -6.18 -33.97 46.29
N TYR A 10 -5.51 -33.05 46.95
CA TYR A 10 -4.92 -33.25 48.26
C TYR A 10 -5.22 -32.07 49.19
N GLU A 11 -5.19 -32.35 50.50
CA GLU A 11 -5.35 -31.34 51.55
C GLU A 11 -4.11 -30.45 51.68
N PRO A 12 -4.25 -29.15 51.99
CA PRO A 12 -3.12 -28.21 52.02
C PRO A 12 -1.94 -28.63 52.91
N SER A 13 -2.16 -29.43 53.94
CA SER A 13 -1.15 -29.95 54.87
C SER A 13 -0.46 -31.24 54.41
N ALA A 14 -0.85 -31.83 53.27
CA ALA A 14 -0.30 -33.08 52.80
C ALA A 14 1.10 -32.87 52.20
N VAL A 15 2.12 -33.47 52.83
CA VAL A 15 3.52 -33.47 52.35
C VAL A 15 3.72 -34.43 51.18
N TYR A 16 2.92 -35.51 51.13
CA TYR A 16 2.97 -36.53 50.08
C TYR A 16 1.58 -36.74 49.48
N CYS A 17 1.53 -37.04 48.18
CA CYS A 17 0.28 -37.36 47.53
C CYS A 17 -0.24 -38.74 47.98
N SER A 18 -1.46 -38.79 48.53
CA SER A 18 -2.11 -40.04 48.98
C SER A 18 -2.32 -41.08 47.87
N LYS A 19 -2.27 -40.68 46.59
CA LYS A 19 -2.48 -41.59 45.45
C LYS A 19 -1.19 -42.05 44.79
N CYS A 20 -0.19 -41.19 44.63
CA CYS A 20 1.06 -41.53 43.93
C CYS A 20 2.30 -41.57 44.83
N GLY A 21 2.19 -41.22 46.11
CA GLY A 21 3.29 -41.24 47.07
C GLY A 21 4.40 -40.20 46.84
N LYS A 22 4.34 -39.42 45.74
CA LYS A 22 5.35 -38.40 45.45
C LYS A 22 5.20 -37.18 46.37
N PRO A 23 6.33 -36.56 46.79
CA PRO A 23 6.30 -35.35 47.59
C PRO A 23 5.63 -34.23 46.81
N LEU A 24 4.79 -33.46 47.49
CA LEU A 24 4.09 -32.32 46.90
C LEU A 24 4.96 -31.08 47.12
N LEU A 25 5.33 -30.41 46.03
CA LEU A 25 6.07 -29.15 46.08
C LEU A 25 5.17 -28.09 46.74
N GLN A 26 5.41 -27.83 48.04
CA GLN A 26 4.91 -26.64 48.71
C GLN A 26 5.88 -25.48 48.45
N ASP A 27 5.31 -24.29 48.25
CA ASP A 27 6.00 -23.09 47.80
C ASP A 27 7.30 -22.82 48.56
N ALA A 28 8.37 -22.66 47.78
CA ALA A 28 9.72 -22.38 48.21
C ALA A 28 9.85 -20.94 48.76
N GLN A 29 9.29 -20.66 49.93
CA GLN A 29 9.58 -19.48 50.75
C GLN A 29 9.48 -19.77 52.25
N ALA A 30 10.19 -20.80 52.72
CA ALA A 30 10.53 -20.98 54.13
C ALA A 30 11.61 -22.05 54.27
N ASN A 31 12.82 -21.78 53.77
CA ASN A 31 13.95 -22.69 53.95
C ASN A 31 15.12 -21.94 54.57
N GLU A 32 15.24 -22.05 55.90
CA GLU A 32 16.55 -22.02 56.60
C GLU A 32 16.50 -22.48 58.08
N GLN A 33 15.36 -22.95 58.61
CA GLN A 33 15.28 -23.43 60.01
C GLN A 33 14.79 -24.87 60.19
N THR A 34 14.40 -25.58 59.13
CA THR A 34 13.79 -26.92 59.24
C THR A 34 14.74 -28.07 58.87
N GLN A 35 16.03 -27.79 58.63
CA GLN A 35 17.07 -28.82 58.43
C GLN A 35 17.77 -29.26 59.73
N ALA A 36 17.40 -28.71 60.89
CA ALA A 36 17.97 -29.09 62.19
C ALA A 36 17.06 -29.98 63.07
N ILE A 37 15.81 -30.27 62.67
CA ILE A 37 14.85 -31.00 63.51
C ILE A 37 14.63 -32.46 63.07
N VAL A 38 14.94 -32.83 61.83
CA VAL A 38 14.69 -34.18 61.29
C VAL A 38 15.80 -35.20 61.63
N ILE A 39 16.93 -34.74 62.18
CA ILE A 39 18.03 -35.65 62.61
C ILE A 39 17.85 -36.07 64.09
N GLN A 40 16.94 -35.44 64.86
CA GLN A 40 16.81 -35.69 66.30
C GLN A 40 15.69 -36.68 66.70
N GLU A 41 14.73 -36.98 65.81
CA GLU A 41 13.63 -37.93 66.10
C GLU A 41 13.87 -39.36 65.59
N HIS A 42 14.85 -39.59 64.70
CA HIS A 42 15.13 -40.93 64.16
C HIS A 42 16.10 -41.76 65.01
N GLU A 43 16.80 -41.16 65.99
CA GLU A 43 17.70 -41.87 66.92
C GLU A 43 17.01 -42.30 68.24
N LEU A 44 15.80 -41.79 68.54
CA LEU A 44 15.08 -42.10 69.79
C LEU A 44 14.14 -43.29 69.66
N PHE A 45 13.72 -43.66 68.44
CA PHE A 45 12.79 -44.78 68.21
C PHE A 45 13.49 -46.15 68.08
N ILE A 46 14.82 -46.19 67.93
CA ILE A 46 15.59 -47.45 67.85
C ILE A 46 16.09 -47.91 69.24
N ARG A 47 15.91 -47.10 70.30
CA ARG A 47 16.38 -47.43 71.67
C ARG A 47 15.31 -47.97 72.63
N GLU A 48 14.06 -48.12 72.20
CA GLU A 48 12.95 -48.58 73.06
C GLU A 48 12.38 -49.97 72.72
N ALA A 49 13.07 -50.74 71.86
CA ALA A 49 12.73 -52.15 71.60
C ALA A 49 13.62 -53.15 72.39
N SER A 50 14.47 -52.69 73.31
CA SER A 50 15.41 -53.55 74.03
C SER A 50 15.61 -53.14 75.50
N ALA A 51 14.55 -53.18 76.32
CA ALA A 51 14.72 -53.04 77.78
C ALA A 51 13.53 -53.61 78.58
N SER A 52 13.37 -54.92 78.54
CA SER A 52 12.75 -55.76 79.59
C SER A 52 13.12 -57.19 79.19
N LEU A 53 14.06 -57.87 79.83
CA LEU A 53 13.90 -58.52 81.13
C LEU A 53 15.30 -58.93 81.65
N VAL A 54 15.62 -58.53 82.88
CA VAL A 54 16.77 -59.00 83.68
C VAL A 54 16.33 -60.25 84.48
N PRO A 55 17.25 -61.17 84.83
CA PRO A 55 16.96 -62.58 85.10
C PRO A 55 16.88 -62.91 86.60
N GLU A 56 16.19 -64.01 86.93
CA GLU A 56 16.35 -64.68 88.23
C GLU A 56 16.43 -66.20 88.03
N GLN A 57 17.59 -66.76 88.42
CA GLN A 57 17.90 -68.19 88.53
C GLN A 57 17.43 -68.65 89.94
N ALA A 58 17.09 -69.90 90.31
CA ALA A 58 17.28 -71.28 89.84
C ALA A 58 16.43 -72.20 90.81
N PRO A 59 16.54 -73.56 90.88
CA PRO A 59 17.04 -74.55 89.92
C PRO A 59 16.19 -75.87 89.83
N VAL A 60 16.61 -76.76 88.92
CA VAL A 60 16.50 -78.25 88.88
C VAL A 60 15.10 -78.91 88.91
N ARG A 61 14.71 -79.62 87.82
CA ARG A 61 14.80 -81.11 87.71
C ARG A 61 14.27 -81.65 86.36
N ASN A 62 15.12 -82.48 85.73
CA ASN A 62 14.89 -83.49 84.68
C ASN A 62 13.45 -83.79 84.21
N ARG A 63 13.25 -83.73 82.89
CA ARG A 63 12.84 -84.93 82.12
C ARG A 63 13.15 -84.82 80.63
N ARG A 64 13.92 -85.81 80.16
CA ARG A 64 14.08 -86.16 78.74
C ARG A 64 12.71 -86.46 78.13
N THR A 65 12.42 -85.91 76.95
CA THR A 65 11.76 -86.65 75.87
C THR A 65 12.22 -86.12 74.51
N ARG A 66 12.89 -87.00 73.77
CA ARG A 66 13.09 -86.94 72.31
C ARG A 66 11.73 -86.91 71.60
N ALA A 67 11.76 -86.32 70.40
CA ALA A 67 11.10 -86.76 69.16
C ALA A 67 10.24 -85.67 68.50
N GLY A 68 10.51 -85.40 67.21
CA GLY A 68 9.53 -84.81 66.29
C GLY A 68 9.87 -83.44 65.67
N ALA A 69 11.14 -83.04 65.58
CA ALA A 69 11.55 -81.91 64.75
C ALA A 69 11.62 -82.36 63.29
N GLY A 70 10.73 -81.85 62.43
CA GLY A 70 10.76 -82.17 61.00
C GLY A 70 9.53 -81.75 60.19
N ARG A 71 8.38 -81.44 60.82
CA ARG A 71 7.15 -81.09 60.08
C ARG A 71 6.46 -79.76 60.46
N LYS A 72 6.81 -79.14 61.59
CA LYS A 72 6.24 -77.85 62.04
C LYS A 72 6.99 -76.61 61.52
N PHE A 73 8.28 -76.73 61.16
CA PHE A 73 9.05 -75.64 60.54
C PHE A 73 8.65 -75.39 59.09
N ILE A 74 8.31 -76.46 58.34
CA ILE A 74 7.85 -76.36 56.95
C ILE A 74 6.50 -75.63 56.89
N ILE A 75 5.57 -75.91 57.81
CA ILE A 75 4.24 -75.25 57.86
C ILE A 75 4.36 -73.76 58.25
N ALA A 76 5.34 -73.38 59.07
CA ALA A 76 5.60 -71.98 59.42
C ALA A 76 6.32 -71.18 58.30
N LEU A 77 6.98 -71.87 57.36
CA LEU A 77 7.79 -71.25 56.29
C LEU A 77 6.97 -71.00 55.00
N VAL A 78 5.86 -71.71 54.82
CA VAL A 78 4.89 -71.49 53.72
C VAL A 78 4.42 -70.03 53.58
N PRO A 79 3.94 -69.33 54.62
CA PRO A 79 3.49 -67.94 54.46
C PRO A 79 4.62 -66.98 54.06
N VAL A 80 5.86 -67.24 54.49
CA VAL A 80 7.03 -66.42 54.15
C VAL A 80 7.39 -66.59 52.67
N VAL A 81 7.37 -67.82 52.15
CA VAL A 81 7.67 -68.08 50.73
C VAL A 81 6.58 -67.51 49.82
N VAL A 82 5.30 -67.62 50.20
CA VAL A 82 4.20 -67.00 49.47
C VAL A 82 4.33 -65.47 49.48
N PHE A 83 4.69 -64.88 50.62
CA PHE A 83 4.92 -63.43 50.72
C PHE A 83 6.09 -62.96 49.84
N ILE A 84 7.22 -63.68 49.85
CA ILE A 84 8.38 -63.35 49.00
C ILE A 84 8.02 -63.51 47.52
N SER A 85 7.34 -64.59 47.14
CA SER A 85 6.96 -64.84 45.75
C SER A 85 5.96 -63.81 45.22
N THR A 86 4.97 -63.43 46.02
CA THR A 86 4.01 -62.38 45.66
C THR A 86 4.68 -61.01 45.60
N SER A 87 5.54 -60.68 46.56
CA SER A 87 6.31 -59.43 46.57
C SER A 87 7.23 -59.33 45.36
N ALA A 88 7.93 -60.41 45.00
CA ALA A 88 8.78 -60.46 43.82
C ALA A 88 7.95 -60.31 42.53
N GLY A 89 6.80 -60.98 42.44
CA GLY A 89 5.89 -60.84 41.28
C GLY A 89 5.37 -59.40 41.11
N VAL A 90 4.93 -58.77 42.20
CA VAL A 90 4.47 -57.36 42.19
C VAL A 90 5.62 -56.42 41.83
N PHE A 91 6.82 -56.65 42.38
CA PHE A 91 8.00 -55.83 42.09
C PHE A 91 8.45 -55.95 40.63
N SER A 92 8.51 -57.16 40.08
CA SER A 92 8.81 -57.38 38.67
C SER A 92 7.77 -56.76 37.74
N TYR A 93 6.48 -56.88 38.09
CA TYR A 93 5.40 -56.22 37.35
C TYR A 93 5.52 -54.69 37.40
N TYR A 94 5.85 -54.13 38.57
CA TYR A 94 6.08 -52.70 38.73
C TYR A 94 7.24 -52.19 37.87
N ILE A 95 8.38 -52.89 37.84
CA ILE A 95 9.52 -52.51 36.98
C ILE A 95 9.10 -52.54 35.50
N TYR A 96 8.40 -53.59 35.07
CA TYR A 96 7.92 -53.72 33.70
C TYR A 96 6.95 -52.59 33.31
N GLU A 97 5.98 -52.29 34.17
CA GLU A 97 5.03 -51.20 33.95
C GLU A 97 5.71 -49.82 33.96
N SER A 98 6.74 -49.63 34.81
CA SER A 98 7.55 -48.41 34.84
C SER A 98 8.32 -48.22 33.53
N ASP A 99 9.01 -49.26 33.07
CA ASP A 99 9.78 -49.23 31.82
C ASP A 99 8.87 -48.92 30.61
N LEU A 100 7.70 -49.56 30.53
CA LEU A 100 6.72 -49.25 29.48
C LEU A 100 6.22 -47.80 29.55
N ASN A 101 6.00 -47.27 30.75
CA ASN A 101 5.57 -45.89 30.91
C ASN A 101 6.67 -44.91 30.50
N ASP A 102 7.93 -45.22 30.77
CA ASP A 102 9.07 -44.40 30.36
C ASP A 102 9.19 -44.37 28.83
N HIS A 103 9.06 -45.50 28.14
CA HIS A 103 9.05 -45.55 26.67
C HIS A 103 7.88 -44.77 26.05
N VAL A 104 6.67 -44.91 26.63
CA VAL A 104 5.48 -44.18 26.17
C VAL A 104 5.67 -42.67 26.36
N ALA A 105 6.22 -42.24 27.50
CA ALA A 105 6.52 -40.84 27.76
C ALA A 105 7.59 -40.30 26.79
N GLU A 106 8.61 -41.09 26.48
CA GLU A 106 9.64 -40.72 25.52
C GLU A 106 9.06 -40.52 24.11
N TRP A 107 8.29 -41.49 23.60
CA TRP A 107 7.66 -41.36 22.29
C TRP A 107 6.67 -40.21 22.23
N HIS A 108 5.94 -39.96 23.32
CA HIS A 108 5.01 -38.84 23.43
C HIS A 108 5.74 -37.49 23.36
N GLU A 109 6.85 -37.33 24.07
CA GLU A 109 7.67 -36.11 24.02
C GLU A 109 8.35 -35.94 22.65
N GLN A 110 8.86 -37.03 22.04
CA GLN A 110 9.39 -36.98 20.67
C GLN A 110 8.32 -36.57 19.65
N ALA A 111 7.09 -37.08 19.79
CA ALA A 111 5.98 -36.70 18.93
C ALA A 111 5.69 -35.21 19.04
N LYS A 112 5.60 -34.69 20.26
CA LYS A 112 5.36 -33.28 20.55
C LYS A 112 6.43 -32.38 19.93
N GLN A 113 7.71 -32.70 20.11
CA GLN A 113 8.81 -31.92 19.51
C GLN A 113 8.75 -31.93 17.98
N LYS A 114 8.47 -33.09 17.38
CA LYS A 114 8.29 -33.21 15.92
C LYS A 114 7.11 -32.39 15.43
N ALA A 115 5.97 -32.46 16.12
CA ALA A 115 4.76 -31.73 15.75
C ALA A 115 4.95 -30.20 15.87
N TRP A 116 5.61 -29.74 16.95
CA TRP A 116 5.98 -28.33 17.10
C TRP A 116 6.95 -27.83 16.03
N GLY A 117 7.80 -28.71 15.52
CA GLY A 117 8.70 -28.44 14.39
C GLY A 117 8.08 -28.63 13.01
N GLY A 118 6.76 -28.83 12.90
CA GLY A 118 6.05 -29.01 11.62
C GLY A 118 6.20 -30.40 10.99
N LYS A 119 6.82 -31.36 11.68
CA LYS A 119 7.02 -32.74 11.18
C LYS A 119 5.86 -33.64 11.57
N TYR A 120 4.65 -33.31 11.12
CA TYR A 120 3.40 -33.93 11.59
C TYR A 120 3.31 -35.43 11.31
N HIS A 121 3.75 -35.87 10.13
CA HIS A 121 3.75 -37.29 9.80
C HIS A 121 4.70 -38.10 10.71
N GLU A 122 5.89 -37.56 11.00
CA GLU A 122 6.82 -38.21 11.92
C GLU A 122 6.33 -38.21 13.37
N ALA A 123 5.57 -37.17 13.77
CA ALA A 123 4.95 -37.10 15.08
C ALA A 123 3.87 -38.18 15.24
N MET A 124 3.03 -38.36 14.22
CA MET A 124 2.00 -39.42 14.19
C MET A 124 2.60 -40.81 14.39
N VAL A 125 3.72 -41.11 13.71
CA VAL A 125 4.41 -42.39 13.86
C VAL A 125 4.84 -42.67 15.30
N GLN A 126 5.24 -41.65 16.06
CA GLN A 126 5.63 -41.82 17.47
C GLN A 126 4.41 -41.99 18.38
N LEU A 127 3.32 -41.24 18.14
CA LEU A 127 2.06 -41.41 18.86
C LEU A 127 1.46 -42.80 18.63
N GLU A 128 1.50 -43.32 17.41
CA GLU A 128 1.04 -44.68 17.11
C GLU A 128 1.84 -45.76 17.85
N LYS A 129 3.17 -45.58 18.00
CA LYS A 129 3.99 -46.49 18.81
C LYS A 129 3.58 -46.48 20.28
N ALA A 130 3.37 -45.28 20.83
CA ALA A 130 2.88 -45.10 22.19
C ALA A 130 1.48 -45.73 22.40
N ALA A 131 0.56 -45.49 21.45
CA ALA A 131 -0.80 -46.02 21.49
C ALA A 131 -0.85 -47.55 21.35
N LYS A 132 0.07 -48.16 20.59
CA LYS A 132 0.19 -49.63 20.50
C LYS A 132 0.54 -50.27 21.85
N VAL A 133 1.34 -49.59 22.68
CA VAL A 133 1.71 -50.06 24.02
C VAL A 133 0.61 -49.74 25.05
N ARG A 134 -0.05 -48.58 24.93
CA ARG A 134 -1.11 -48.13 25.83
C ARG A 134 -2.37 -47.68 25.07
N PRO A 135 -3.16 -48.61 24.53
CA PRO A 135 -4.32 -48.26 23.69
C PRO A 135 -5.45 -47.54 24.44
N ALA A 136 -5.52 -47.70 25.77
CA ALA A 136 -6.54 -47.08 26.61
C ALA A 136 -6.15 -45.68 27.14
N TYR A 137 -4.99 -45.13 26.75
CA TYR A 137 -4.55 -43.83 27.23
C TYR A 137 -5.16 -42.70 26.37
N GLY A 138 -6.25 -42.10 26.86
CA GLY A 138 -7.04 -41.12 26.11
C GLY A 138 -6.24 -39.91 25.59
N ALA A 139 -5.27 -39.41 26.36
CA ALA A 139 -4.46 -38.27 25.94
C ALA A 139 -3.68 -38.52 24.63
N LEU A 140 -3.25 -39.76 24.35
CA LEU A 140 -2.60 -40.08 23.08
C LEU A 140 -3.58 -40.04 21.91
N GLN A 141 -4.85 -40.41 22.12
CA GLN A 141 -5.87 -40.31 21.08
C GLN A 141 -6.18 -38.85 20.77
N ASP A 142 -6.34 -38.03 21.82
CA ASP A 142 -6.56 -36.59 21.66
C ASP A 142 -5.40 -35.93 20.89
N ASP A 143 -4.15 -36.28 21.21
CA ASP A 143 -2.98 -35.76 20.50
C ASP A 143 -2.89 -36.27 19.05
N MET A 144 -3.26 -37.53 18.79
CA MET A 144 -3.34 -38.07 17.43
C MET A 144 -4.39 -37.33 16.60
N ASP A 145 -5.55 -37.02 17.19
CA ASP A 145 -6.59 -36.26 16.50
C ASP A 145 -6.11 -34.85 16.13
N ILE A 146 -5.43 -34.15 17.05
CA ILE A 146 -4.85 -32.82 16.76
C ILE A 146 -3.77 -32.90 15.68
N VAL A 147 -2.87 -33.89 15.73
CA VAL A 147 -1.84 -34.07 14.69
C VAL A 147 -2.47 -34.43 13.35
N ASN A 148 -3.54 -35.23 13.31
CA ASN A 148 -4.28 -35.53 12.08
C ASN A 148 -4.93 -34.26 11.48
N GLU A 149 -5.50 -33.39 12.30
CA GLU A 149 -5.98 -32.08 11.85
C GLU A 149 -4.85 -31.25 11.23
N ALA A 150 -3.68 -31.21 11.87
CA ALA A 150 -2.51 -30.50 11.37
C ALA A 150 -2.04 -31.05 10.01
N VAL A 151 -2.01 -32.38 9.82
CA VAL A 151 -1.70 -33.02 8.53
C VAL A 151 -2.73 -32.63 7.46
N ALA A 152 -4.02 -32.60 7.80
CA ALA A 152 -5.06 -32.20 6.86
C ALA A 152 -4.90 -30.73 6.39
N ILE A 153 -4.51 -29.84 7.30
CA ILE A 153 -4.19 -28.44 6.99
C ILE A 153 -2.92 -28.35 6.15
N GLU A 154 -1.86 -29.07 6.50
CA GLU A 154 -0.60 -29.13 5.75
C GLU A 154 -0.85 -29.54 4.29
N ASN A 155 -1.66 -30.58 4.07
CA ASN A 155 -2.02 -31.01 2.72
C ASN A 155 -2.76 -29.93 1.91
N LYS A 156 -3.62 -29.13 2.56
CA LYS A 156 -4.29 -27.99 1.92
C LYS A 156 -3.33 -26.84 1.62
N ILE A 157 -2.36 -26.58 2.49
CA ILE A 157 -1.29 -25.60 2.28
C ILE A 157 -0.42 -26.03 1.08
N ASN A 158 -0.04 -27.31 1.00
CA ASN A 158 0.73 -27.86 -0.12
C ASN A 158 -0.06 -27.79 -1.44
N LEU A 159 -1.37 -28.05 -1.39
CA LEU A 159 -2.25 -27.88 -2.55
C LEU A 159 -2.30 -26.40 -2.99
N LEU A 160 -2.46 -25.46 -2.05
CA LEU A 160 -2.41 -24.03 -2.35
C LEU A 160 -1.08 -23.64 -3.01
N ALA A 161 0.05 -24.11 -2.47
CA ALA A 161 1.36 -23.87 -3.06
C ALA A 161 1.43 -24.35 -4.52
N SER A 162 0.94 -25.57 -4.79
CA SER A 162 0.87 -26.13 -6.14
C SER A 162 -0.04 -25.33 -7.08
N GLU A 163 -1.20 -24.87 -6.61
CA GLU A 163 -2.10 -24.04 -7.44
C GLU A 163 -1.48 -22.68 -7.77
N LEU A 164 -0.74 -22.08 -6.83
CA LEU A 164 0.00 -20.84 -7.05
C LEU A 164 1.17 -21.03 -8.04
N ASP A 165 1.92 -22.14 -7.93
CA ASP A 165 2.98 -22.48 -8.88
C ASP A 165 2.45 -22.68 -10.30
N ASN A 166 1.23 -23.21 -10.43
CA ASN A 166 0.54 -23.37 -11.70
C ASN A 166 -0.17 -22.09 -12.19
N GLY A 167 -0.10 -20.99 -11.45
CA GLY A 167 -0.76 -19.71 -11.79
C GLY A 167 -2.30 -19.74 -11.68
N SER A 168 -2.87 -20.74 -11.03
CA SER A 168 -4.32 -20.99 -10.98
C SER A 168 -4.99 -20.22 -9.83
N LEU A 169 -5.11 -18.90 -9.99
CA LEU A 169 -5.73 -18.02 -8.97
C LEU A 169 -7.19 -18.35 -8.65
N THR A 170 -7.93 -18.91 -9.61
CA THR A 170 -9.34 -19.29 -9.44
C THR A 170 -9.52 -20.43 -8.44
N GLU A 171 -8.57 -21.37 -8.39
CA GLU A 171 -8.59 -22.50 -7.47
C GLU A 171 -7.91 -22.17 -6.12
N ALA A 172 -6.90 -21.30 -6.14
CA ALA A 172 -6.21 -20.84 -4.93
C ALA A 172 -7.12 -20.03 -3.98
N GLY A 173 -7.99 -19.16 -4.51
CA GLY A 173 -8.85 -18.28 -3.71
C GLY A 173 -9.75 -19.02 -2.69
N PRO A 174 -10.53 -20.04 -3.12
CA PRO A 174 -11.31 -20.87 -2.21
C PRO A 174 -10.47 -21.57 -1.14
N LEU A 175 -9.27 -22.05 -1.49
CA LEU A 175 -8.35 -22.71 -0.54
C LEU A 175 -7.89 -21.74 0.55
N VAL A 176 -7.52 -20.51 0.20
CA VAL A 176 -7.14 -19.47 1.17
C VAL A 176 -8.28 -19.18 2.15
N LYS A 177 -9.53 -19.11 1.67
CA LYS A 177 -10.68 -18.89 2.55
C LYS A 177 -10.90 -20.05 3.53
N GLN A 178 -10.74 -21.28 3.05
CA GLN A 178 -10.82 -22.47 3.90
C GLN A 178 -9.71 -22.49 4.95
N LEU A 179 -8.46 -22.27 4.54
CA LEU A 179 -7.29 -22.25 5.43
C LEU A 179 -7.40 -21.14 6.48
N ASN A 180 -7.84 -19.94 6.10
CA ASN A 180 -8.14 -18.87 7.06
C ASN A 180 -9.17 -19.32 8.10
N THR A 181 -10.22 -20.03 7.69
CA THR A 181 -11.26 -20.50 8.62
C THR A 181 -10.74 -21.61 9.54
N LEU A 182 -9.91 -22.52 9.02
CA LEU A 182 -9.34 -23.63 9.78
C LEU A 182 -8.29 -23.17 10.80
N LEU A 183 -7.51 -22.14 10.45
CA LEU A 183 -6.46 -21.57 11.30
C LEU A 183 -6.97 -20.44 12.20
N ALA A 184 -8.15 -19.88 11.93
CA ALA A 184 -8.74 -18.82 12.75
C ALA A 184 -9.02 -19.32 14.17
N GLY A 185 -8.45 -18.65 15.17
CA GLY A 185 -8.65 -18.98 16.59
C GLY A 185 -7.87 -20.20 17.07
N ARG A 186 -7.08 -20.85 16.20
CA ARG A 186 -6.10 -21.86 16.59
C ARG A 186 -4.82 -21.15 17.04
N GLU A 187 -4.64 -20.96 18.35
CA GLU A 187 -3.44 -20.35 18.94
C GLU A 187 -2.41 -21.38 19.40
N GLU A 188 -2.72 -22.67 19.29
CA GLU A 188 -1.87 -23.76 19.77
C GLU A 188 -0.52 -23.77 19.03
N GLN A 189 0.55 -24.12 19.76
CA GLN A 189 1.94 -24.10 19.26
C GLN A 189 2.14 -25.02 18.05
N ILE A 190 1.42 -26.15 18.02
CA ILE A 190 1.49 -27.14 16.94
C ILE A 190 1.09 -26.55 15.57
N PHE A 191 0.22 -25.54 15.53
CA PHE A 191 -0.21 -24.89 14.29
C PHE A 191 0.67 -23.69 13.90
N SER A 192 1.67 -23.31 14.72
CA SER A 192 2.53 -22.16 14.41
C SER A 192 3.25 -22.28 13.07
N PRO A 193 3.88 -23.43 12.73
CA PRO A 193 4.54 -23.59 11.43
C PRO A 193 3.56 -23.50 10.26
N LEU A 194 2.33 -23.99 10.44
CA LEU A 194 1.27 -23.93 9.42
C LEU A 194 0.77 -22.50 9.20
N ARG A 195 0.64 -21.70 10.27
CA ARG A 195 0.27 -20.29 10.16
C ARG A 195 1.34 -19.48 9.42
N GLU A 196 2.61 -19.74 9.70
CA GLU A 196 3.73 -19.09 9.03
C GLU A 196 3.77 -19.46 7.53
N ALA A 197 3.75 -20.75 7.21
CA ALA A 197 3.72 -21.23 5.83
C ALA A 197 2.51 -20.70 5.04
N PHE A 198 1.34 -20.66 5.68
CA PHE A 198 0.14 -20.10 5.07
C PHE A 198 0.25 -18.58 4.86
N ALA A 199 0.80 -17.83 5.82
CA ALA A 199 1.00 -16.39 5.68
C ALA A 199 1.91 -16.06 4.49
N ASP A 200 3.00 -16.81 4.32
CA ASP A 200 3.93 -16.65 3.19
C ASP A 200 3.25 -16.94 1.85
N LEU A 201 2.50 -18.04 1.74
CA LEU A 201 1.75 -18.36 0.52
C LEU A 201 0.64 -17.35 0.23
N ASN A 202 0.01 -16.79 1.27
CA ASN A 202 -1.00 -15.76 1.09
C ASN A 202 -0.39 -14.46 0.56
N VAL A 203 0.80 -14.07 1.04
CA VAL A 203 1.57 -12.96 0.47
C VAL A 203 1.87 -13.23 -1.01
N ARG A 204 2.39 -14.41 -1.34
CA ARG A 204 2.68 -14.81 -2.72
C ARG A 204 1.45 -14.79 -3.62
N MET A 205 0.31 -15.27 -3.14
CA MET A 205 -0.95 -15.19 -3.89
C MET A 205 -1.32 -13.74 -4.20
N VAL A 206 -1.26 -12.84 -3.23
CA VAL A 206 -1.58 -11.43 -3.44
C VAL A 206 -0.61 -10.80 -4.43
N VAL A 207 0.68 -11.13 -4.35
CA VAL A 207 1.70 -10.71 -5.33
C VAL A 207 1.32 -11.15 -6.74
N VAL A 208 1.03 -12.44 -6.95
CA VAL A 208 0.64 -12.98 -8.28
C VAL A 208 -0.66 -12.35 -8.78
N GLN A 209 -1.65 -12.16 -7.91
CA GLN A 209 -2.89 -11.49 -8.26
C GLN A 209 -2.63 -10.06 -8.76
N VAL A 210 -1.84 -9.30 -8.01
CA VAL A 210 -1.52 -7.91 -8.37
C VAL A 210 -0.72 -7.87 -9.67
N GLN A 211 0.23 -8.77 -9.88
CA GLN A 211 0.98 -8.88 -11.14
C GLN A 211 0.07 -9.13 -12.35
N ASN A 212 -0.86 -10.08 -12.24
CA ASN A 212 -1.79 -10.42 -13.33
C ASN A 212 -2.74 -9.26 -13.67
N GLU A 213 -3.11 -8.46 -12.68
CA GLU A 213 -3.98 -7.30 -12.87
C GLU A 213 -3.21 -6.04 -13.34
N LEU A 214 -1.90 -5.95 -13.08
CA LEU A 214 -1.11 -4.73 -13.24
C LEU A 214 -1.12 -4.17 -14.67
N ASP A 215 -1.02 -5.04 -15.66
CA ASP A 215 -0.99 -4.63 -17.07
C ASP A 215 -2.31 -4.05 -17.57
N GLN A 216 -3.42 -4.42 -16.93
CA GLN A 216 -4.76 -3.96 -17.28
C GLN A 216 -5.11 -2.60 -16.64
N ILE A 217 -4.34 -2.17 -15.63
CA ILE A 217 -4.62 -0.93 -14.91
C ILE A 217 -3.93 0.25 -15.60
N ASN A 218 -4.75 1.16 -16.15
CA ASN A 218 -4.31 2.39 -16.82
C ASN A 218 -4.71 3.66 -16.06
N SER A 219 -5.06 3.53 -14.77
CA SER A 219 -5.45 4.64 -13.91
C SER A 219 -4.50 4.77 -12.74
N LEU A 220 -4.00 6.00 -12.52
CA LEU A 220 -3.12 6.34 -11.40
C LEU A 220 -3.75 5.98 -10.04
N ASP A 221 -5.04 6.26 -9.86
CA ASP A 221 -5.74 6.00 -8.60
C ASP A 221 -5.85 4.50 -8.31
N ALA A 222 -6.14 3.71 -9.34
CA ALA A 222 -6.21 2.25 -9.20
C ALA A 222 -4.83 1.64 -8.91
N LEU A 223 -3.76 2.15 -9.53
CA LEU A 223 -2.39 1.72 -9.23
C LEU A 223 -2.00 2.09 -7.79
N ALA A 224 -2.38 3.27 -7.30
CA ALA A 224 -2.13 3.69 -5.93
C ALA A 224 -2.81 2.77 -4.90
N VAL A 225 -4.05 2.33 -5.17
CA VAL A 225 -4.74 1.34 -4.34
C VAL A 225 -3.96 0.02 -4.31
N LYS A 226 -3.50 -0.48 -5.46
CA LYS A 226 -2.69 -1.71 -5.52
C LYS A 226 -1.35 -1.57 -4.80
N LEU A 227 -0.68 -0.42 -4.94
CA LEU A 227 0.56 -0.13 -4.23
C LEU A 227 0.37 -0.22 -2.71
N ASN A 228 -0.72 0.37 -2.19
CA ASN A 228 -1.04 0.29 -0.76
C ASN A 228 -1.28 -1.16 -0.29
N THR A 229 -1.93 -1.99 -1.10
CA THR A 229 -2.12 -3.42 -0.78
C THR A 229 -0.77 -4.14 -0.63
N VAL A 230 0.19 -3.88 -1.52
CA VAL A 230 1.50 -4.57 -1.51
C VAL A 230 2.48 -3.94 -0.51
N ASN A 231 2.30 -2.68 -0.11
CA ASN A 231 3.13 -2.01 0.91
C ASN A 231 3.04 -2.67 2.28
N GLY A 232 1.90 -3.30 2.60
CA GLY A 232 1.75 -4.07 3.85
C GLY A 232 2.39 -5.47 3.82
N LEU A 233 2.92 -5.90 2.67
CA LEU A 233 3.44 -7.25 2.48
C LEU A 233 4.97 -7.31 2.59
N GLY A 234 5.48 -8.30 3.31
CA GLY A 234 6.90 -8.62 3.40
C GLY A 234 7.41 -9.48 2.25
N GLY A 235 8.72 -9.73 2.20
CA GLY A 235 9.34 -10.66 1.24
C GLY A 235 9.87 -10.00 -0.05
N GLU A 236 10.78 -10.71 -0.72
CA GLU A 236 11.46 -10.23 -1.94
C GLU A 236 10.49 -10.06 -3.12
N GLU A 237 9.53 -10.97 -3.27
CA GLU A 237 8.51 -10.90 -4.32
C GLU A 237 7.64 -9.63 -4.19
N ALA A 238 7.24 -9.28 -2.97
CA ALA A 238 6.48 -8.06 -2.70
C ALA A 238 7.30 -6.80 -3.01
N VAL A 239 8.60 -6.79 -2.72
CA VAL A 239 9.51 -5.69 -3.10
C VAL A 239 9.54 -5.51 -4.62
N ALA A 240 9.69 -6.61 -5.37
CA ALA A 240 9.73 -6.58 -6.82
C ALA A 240 8.42 -6.04 -7.42
N VAL A 241 7.27 -6.49 -6.90
CA VAL A 241 5.96 -6.01 -7.35
C VAL A 241 5.74 -4.53 -7.01
N ARG A 242 6.15 -4.07 -5.82
CA ARG A 242 6.08 -2.64 -5.49
C ARG A 242 6.83 -1.80 -6.51
N LYS A 243 8.03 -2.22 -6.88
CA LYS A 243 8.82 -1.54 -7.91
C LYS A 243 8.09 -1.51 -9.25
N GLN A 244 7.55 -2.64 -9.70
CA GLN A 244 6.77 -2.71 -10.95
C GLN A 244 5.55 -1.78 -10.93
N ILE A 245 4.83 -1.68 -9.80
CA ILE A 245 3.69 -0.76 -9.66
C ILE A 245 4.16 0.70 -9.74
N VAL A 246 5.25 1.04 -9.05
CA VAL A 246 5.84 2.40 -9.08
C VAL A 246 6.28 2.78 -10.50
N ASP A 247 6.95 1.87 -11.20
CA ASP A 247 7.37 2.06 -12.60
C ASP A 247 6.14 2.26 -13.52
N LYS A 248 5.07 1.44 -13.32
CA LYS A 248 3.81 1.58 -14.06
C LYS A 248 3.10 2.90 -13.75
N ILE A 249 3.12 3.37 -12.51
CA ILE A 249 2.60 4.68 -12.11
C ILE A 249 3.29 5.78 -12.90
N ALA A 250 4.62 5.76 -13.00
CA ALA A 250 5.37 6.73 -13.78
C ALA A 250 4.96 6.70 -15.26
N ILE A 251 4.82 5.52 -15.87
CA ILE A 251 4.40 5.38 -17.27
C ILE A 251 2.99 5.93 -17.51
N VAL A 252 2.00 5.53 -16.68
CA VAL A 252 0.61 5.99 -16.82
C VAL A 252 0.52 7.51 -16.62
N CYS A 253 1.26 8.04 -15.64
CA CYS A 253 1.34 9.46 -15.39
C CYS A 253 1.88 10.22 -16.60
N GLN A 254 2.97 9.76 -17.22
CA GLN A 254 3.53 10.36 -18.44
C GLN A 254 2.50 10.36 -19.59
N GLN A 255 1.77 9.26 -19.78
CA GLN A 255 0.75 9.15 -20.82
C GLN A 255 -0.42 10.14 -20.60
N GLN A 256 -0.99 10.15 -19.40
CA GLN A 256 -2.10 11.06 -19.06
C GLN A 256 -1.66 12.53 -19.15
N THR A 257 -0.44 12.82 -18.72
CA THR A 257 0.15 14.16 -18.84
C THR A 257 0.26 14.60 -20.29
N LYS A 258 0.70 13.71 -21.19
CA LYS A 258 0.79 14.01 -22.62
C LYS A 258 -0.58 14.35 -23.22
N GLU A 259 -1.64 13.67 -22.82
CA GLU A 259 -3.01 13.97 -23.24
C GLU A 259 -3.48 15.35 -22.74
N LEU A 260 -3.10 15.75 -21.52
CA LEU A 260 -3.40 17.08 -20.97
C LEU A 260 -2.64 18.19 -21.69
N LEU A 261 -1.38 17.95 -22.06
CA LEU A 261 -0.57 18.91 -22.84
C LEU A 261 -1.14 19.12 -24.25
N GLN A 262 -1.64 18.07 -24.91
CA GLN A 262 -2.34 18.21 -26.19
C GLN A 262 -3.57 19.13 -26.10
N LYS A 263 -4.22 19.17 -24.94
CA LYS A 263 -5.36 20.05 -24.64
C LYS A 263 -4.92 21.42 -24.09
N LYS A 264 -3.61 21.73 -24.09
CA LYS A 264 -3.02 22.96 -23.51
C LYS A 264 -3.38 23.17 -22.03
N SER A 265 -3.70 22.09 -21.31
CA SER A 265 -4.13 22.12 -19.91
C SER A 265 -2.90 22.00 -18.99
N PHE A 266 -2.01 23.01 -19.03
CA PHE A 266 -0.72 22.97 -18.33
C PHE A 266 -0.83 22.79 -16.82
N SER A 267 -1.80 23.46 -16.17
CA SER A 267 -1.99 23.35 -14.71
C SER A 267 -2.40 21.94 -14.29
N GLU A 268 -3.28 21.29 -15.05
CA GLU A 268 -3.70 19.91 -14.82
C GLU A 268 -2.54 18.94 -15.09
N ALA A 269 -1.77 19.18 -16.16
CA ALA A 269 -0.58 18.38 -16.49
C ALA A 269 0.47 18.43 -15.37
N ILE A 270 0.74 19.61 -14.80
CA ILE A 270 1.64 19.79 -13.65
C ILE A 270 1.13 19.00 -12.44
N ALA A 271 -0.15 19.16 -12.09
CA ALA A 271 -0.76 18.45 -10.96
C ALA A 271 -0.70 16.92 -11.15
N MET A 272 -0.90 16.42 -12.38
CA MET A 272 -0.78 15.00 -12.70
C MET A 272 0.63 14.48 -12.43
N VAL A 273 1.66 15.17 -12.94
CA VAL A 273 3.06 14.80 -12.72
C VAL A 273 3.43 14.82 -11.24
N GLN A 274 3.04 15.88 -10.52
CA GLN A 274 3.29 15.99 -9.07
C GLN A 274 2.63 14.84 -8.29
N LYS A 275 1.42 14.44 -8.68
CA LYS A 275 0.74 13.29 -8.09
C LYS A 275 1.49 11.98 -8.38
N GLY A 276 2.02 11.79 -9.58
CA GLY A 276 2.90 10.67 -9.92
C GLY A 276 4.18 10.65 -9.09
N MET A 277 4.84 11.81 -8.93
CA MET A 277 6.05 11.97 -8.13
C MET A 277 5.85 11.69 -6.64
N ALA A 278 4.63 11.83 -6.11
CA ALA A 278 4.32 11.45 -4.73
C ALA A 278 4.49 9.93 -4.49
N TYR A 279 4.36 9.11 -5.52
CA TYR A 279 4.57 7.65 -5.46
C TYR A 279 5.92 7.22 -6.03
N ALA A 280 6.43 7.95 -7.02
CA ALA A 280 7.69 7.68 -7.71
C ALA A 280 8.66 8.88 -7.61
N PRO A 281 9.13 9.26 -6.41
CA PRO A 281 9.92 10.49 -6.21
C PRO A 281 11.30 10.42 -6.87
N GLU A 282 11.82 9.21 -7.10
CA GLU A 282 13.13 8.99 -7.71
C GLU A 282 13.08 8.86 -9.25
N ASP A 283 11.88 8.95 -9.85
CA ASP A 283 11.74 8.82 -11.30
C ASP A 283 12.25 10.09 -12.01
N THR A 284 13.43 9.98 -12.60
CA THR A 284 14.07 11.10 -13.32
C THR A 284 13.31 11.57 -14.55
N ASN A 285 12.45 10.73 -15.14
CA ASN A 285 11.66 11.10 -16.32
C ASN A 285 10.49 12.00 -15.92
N LEU A 286 9.84 11.76 -14.76
CA LEU A 286 8.81 12.64 -14.22
C LEU A 286 9.37 14.02 -13.87
N THR A 287 10.57 14.09 -13.29
CA THR A 287 11.23 15.38 -13.02
C THR A 287 11.51 16.16 -14.29
N LYS A 288 12.11 15.51 -15.30
CA LYS A 288 12.34 16.14 -16.62
C LYS A 288 11.04 16.55 -17.31
N LEU A 289 10.00 15.72 -17.19
CA LEU A 289 8.68 16.03 -17.74
C LEU A 289 8.12 17.29 -17.06
N LEU A 290 8.16 17.39 -15.73
CA LEU A 290 7.71 18.57 -15.00
C LEU A 290 8.45 19.85 -15.46
N GLU A 291 9.78 19.77 -15.57
CA GLU A 291 10.59 20.88 -16.10
C GLU A 291 10.18 21.27 -17.51
N SER A 292 9.96 20.29 -18.39
CA SER A 292 9.56 20.55 -19.78
C SER A 292 8.18 21.23 -19.87
N ILE A 293 7.24 20.84 -18.99
CA ILE A 293 5.91 21.45 -18.93
C ILE A 293 5.99 22.91 -18.47
N HIS A 294 6.82 23.20 -17.48
CA HIS A 294 7.04 24.57 -17.03
C HIS A 294 7.62 25.45 -18.14
N ALA A 295 8.61 24.94 -18.87
CA ALA A 295 9.22 25.64 -20.00
C ALA A 295 8.20 25.87 -21.13
N GLU A 296 7.42 24.85 -21.50
CA GLU A 296 6.40 24.95 -22.55
C GLU A 296 5.27 25.91 -22.16
N LYS A 297 4.82 25.88 -20.90
CA LYS A 297 3.84 26.83 -20.36
C LYS A 297 4.35 28.26 -20.47
N GLN A 298 5.57 28.52 -20.01
CA GLN A 298 6.16 29.86 -20.05
C GLN A 298 6.33 30.35 -21.49
N ALA A 299 6.79 29.50 -22.40
CA ALA A 299 6.92 29.84 -23.82
C ALA A 299 5.57 30.16 -24.46
N PHE A 300 4.53 29.40 -24.11
CA PHE A 300 3.16 29.64 -24.57
C PHE A 300 2.62 30.98 -24.06
N GLU A 301 2.79 31.28 -22.77
CA GLU A 301 2.36 32.55 -22.17
C GLU A 301 3.09 33.75 -22.79
N GLN A 302 4.39 33.64 -23.02
CA GLN A 302 5.18 34.68 -23.69
C GLN A 302 4.73 34.90 -25.14
N ALA A 303 4.52 33.83 -25.90
CA ALA A 303 4.06 33.93 -27.29
C ALA A 303 2.67 34.56 -27.40
N GLU A 304 1.76 34.27 -26.46
CA GLU A 304 0.43 34.88 -26.44
C GLU A 304 0.50 36.35 -26.04
N GLN A 305 1.36 36.72 -25.08
CA GLN A 305 1.61 38.11 -24.71
C GLN A 305 2.16 38.92 -25.89
N GLU A 306 3.16 38.40 -26.60
CA GLU A 306 3.69 39.04 -27.81
C GLU A 306 2.62 39.21 -28.89
N ARG A 307 1.74 38.21 -29.06
CA ARG A 307 0.65 38.28 -30.02
C ARG A 307 -0.35 39.38 -29.67
N ILE A 308 -0.70 39.52 -28.39
CA ILE A 308 -1.56 40.59 -27.89
C ILE A 308 -0.89 41.95 -28.11
N GLU A 309 0.38 42.10 -27.78
CA GLU A 309 1.12 43.35 -27.97
C GLU A 309 1.20 43.77 -29.44
N ARG A 310 1.49 42.84 -30.34
CA ARG A 310 1.49 43.12 -31.79
C ARG A 310 0.09 43.50 -32.29
N ALA A 311 -0.95 42.83 -31.79
CA ALA A 311 -2.33 43.20 -32.12
C ALA A 311 -2.69 44.60 -31.61
N MET A 312 -2.26 44.96 -30.41
CA MET A 312 -2.46 46.30 -29.83
C MET A 312 -1.70 47.39 -30.59
N GLN A 313 -0.43 47.14 -30.93
CA GLN A 313 0.37 48.08 -31.72
C GLN A 313 -0.26 48.30 -33.09
N LYS A 314 -0.65 47.23 -33.76
CA LYS A 314 -1.33 47.34 -35.06
C LYS A 314 -2.64 48.10 -34.95
N ALA A 315 -3.46 47.82 -33.94
CA ALA A 315 -4.70 48.57 -33.72
C ALA A 315 -4.43 50.07 -33.46
N ALA A 316 -3.38 50.40 -32.70
CA ALA A 316 -3.00 51.78 -32.45
C ALA A 316 -2.45 52.50 -33.70
N GLU A 317 -1.69 51.80 -34.55
CA GLU A 317 -1.23 52.32 -35.85
C GLU A 317 -2.40 52.58 -36.79
N GLU A 318 -3.34 51.64 -36.87
CA GLU A 318 -4.57 51.79 -37.65
C GLU A 318 -5.42 52.96 -37.12
N ASP A 319 -5.59 53.10 -35.80
CA ASP A 319 -6.30 54.23 -35.18
C ASP A 319 -5.61 55.57 -35.42
N LEU A 320 -4.27 55.62 -35.37
CA LEU A 320 -3.51 56.84 -35.66
C LEU A 320 -3.67 57.24 -37.14
N LEU A 321 -3.60 56.28 -38.06
CA LEU A 321 -3.84 56.50 -39.49
C LEU A 321 -5.26 57.07 -39.71
N ASN A 322 -6.24 56.45 -39.07
CA ASN A 322 -7.64 56.87 -39.09
C ASN A 322 -7.83 58.29 -38.53
N GLN A 323 -7.06 58.73 -37.54
CA GLN A 323 -7.18 60.06 -36.95
C GLN A 323 -6.38 61.16 -37.67
N THR A 324 -5.33 60.81 -38.41
CA THR A 324 -4.37 61.81 -38.92
C THR A 324 -4.19 61.84 -40.44
N ALA A 325 -4.41 60.71 -41.13
CA ALA A 325 -4.14 60.59 -42.56
C ALA A 325 -5.17 59.69 -43.27
N ALA A 326 -6.44 59.80 -42.85
CA ALA A 326 -7.53 59.01 -43.42
C ALA A 326 -7.86 59.36 -44.88
N VAL A 327 -7.52 60.56 -45.32
CA VAL A 327 -7.82 61.06 -46.67
C VAL A 327 -6.53 61.41 -47.40
N GLU A 328 -6.29 60.77 -48.54
CA GLU A 328 -5.14 61.00 -49.41
C GLU A 328 -5.56 61.74 -50.69
N VAL A 329 -4.81 62.77 -51.10
CA VAL A 329 -5.06 63.52 -52.34
C VAL A 329 -4.32 62.84 -53.49
N VAL A 330 -5.06 62.24 -54.42
CA VAL A 330 -4.49 61.51 -55.57
C VAL A 330 -4.19 62.47 -56.71
N LYS A 331 -5.14 63.36 -57.04
CA LYS A 331 -5.00 64.29 -58.16
C LYS A 331 -5.87 65.53 -57.97
N VAL A 332 -5.37 66.69 -58.38
CA VAL A 332 -6.16 67.93 -58.46
C VAL A 332 -6.05 68.47 -59.88
N ASP A 333 -7.18 68.60 -60.55
CA ASP A 333 -7.33 69.18 -61.88
C ASP A 333 -8.09 70.51 -61.77
N THR A 334 -7.61 71.53 -62.48
CA THR A 334 -8.22 72.87 -62.50
C THR A 334 -8.49 73.29 -63.93
N SER A 335 -9.69 73.77 -64.22
CA SER A 335 -10.03 74.32 -65.53
C SER A 335 -10.63 75.71 -65.43
N PHE A 336 -10.36 76.54 -66.44
CA PHE A 336 -10.88 77.89 -66.57
C PHE A 336 -11.82 77.93 -67.78
N ASP A 337 -13.08 78.26 -67.57
CA ASP A 337 -14.06 78.35 -68.65
C ASP A 337 -14.05 79.77 -69.26
N GLU A 338 -14.47 79.89 -70.53
CA GLU A 338 -14.52 81.16 -71.29
C GLU A 338 -15.35 82.27 -70.62
N THR A 339 -16.15 81.93 -69.61
CA THR A 339 -16.99 82.83 -68.81
C THR A 339 -16.32 83.38 -67.55
N GLY A 340 -15.03 83.06 -67.29
CA GLY A 340 -14.32 83.55 -66.10
C GLY A 340 -14.55 82.71 -64.84
N ILE A 341 -15.00 81.47 -65.00
CA ILE A 341 -15.30 80.55 -63.90
C ILE A 341 -14.16 79.55 -63.75
N PHE A 342 -13.62 79.46 -62.53
CA PHE A 342 -12.58 78.51 -62.17
C PHE A 342 -13.19 77.26 -61.54
N LYS A 343 -13.05 76.11 -62.21
CA LYS A 343 -13.53 74.81 -61.75
C LYS A 343 -12.39 74.00 -61.17
N ILE A 344 -12.65 73.39 -60.03
CA ILE A 344 -11.74 72.54 -59.29
C ILE A 344 -12.36 71.15 -59.26
N HIS A 345 -11.62 70.16 -59.74
CA HIS A 345 -11.97 68.75 -59.62
C HIS A 345 -10.82 68.02 -58.95
N ALA A 346 -11.03 67.42 -57.78
CA ALA A 346 -10.00 66.62 -57.15
C ALA A 346 -10.45 65.19 -56.92
N LEU A 347 -9.53 64.26 -57.18
CA LEU A 347 -9.65 62.85 -56.86
C LEU A 347 -8.90 62.57 -55.55
N LEU A 348 -9.63 62.03 -54.59
CA LEU A 348 -9.17 61.68 -53.25
C LEU A 348 -9.33 60.17 -53.06
N LYS A 349 -8.67 59.63 -52.04
CA LYS A 349 -8.75 58.22 -51.66
C LYS A 349 -8.93 58.08 -50.16
N ASN A 350 -9.81 57.17 -49.74
CA ASN A 350 -9.90 56.75 -48.35
C ASN A 350 -8.68 55.87 -48.03
N ALA A 351 -7.71 56.44 -47.32
CA ALA A 351 -6.52 55.75 -46.84
C ALA A 351 -6.72 55.17 -45.43
N ALA A 352 -7.87 55.43 -44.79
CA ALA A 352 -8.24 54.86 -43.49
C ALA A 352 -8.49 53.34 -43.58
N THR A 353 -8.43 52.66 -42.44
CA THR A 353 -8.82 51.25 -42.31
C THR A 353 -10.31 51.06 -42.03
N ARG A 354 -11.07 52.15 -41.88
CA ARG A 354 -12.53 52.15 -41.65
C ARG A 354 -13.25 52.98 -42.72
N PRO A 355 -14.54 52.72 -42.98
CA PRO A 355 -15.34 53.55 -43.88
C PRO A 355 -15.42 54.99 -43.39
N ILE A 356 -15.38 55.94 -44.32
CA ILE A 356 -15.61 57.37 -44.05
C ILE A 356 -17.01 57.72 -44.55
N TYR A 357 -17.86 58.33 -43.71
CA TYR A 357 -19.24 58.68 -44.08
C TYR A 357 -19.46 60.16 -44.39
N SER A 358 -18.44 61.01 -44.26
CA SER A 358 -18.44 62.39 -44.73
C SER A 358 -17.03 62.96 -44.76
N VAL A 359 -16.69 63.73 -45.80
CA VAL A 359 -15.43 64.47 -45.93
C VAL A 359 -15.70 65.92 -46.30
N GLU A 360 -15.29 66.85 -45.44
CA GLU A 360 -15.33 68.29 -45.65
C GLU A 360 -13.93 68.81 -46.02
N ILE A 361 -13.84 69.60 -47.08
CA ILE A 361 -12.59 70.05 -47.68
C ILE A 361 -12.57 71.56 -47.69
N GLN A 362 -11.55 72.13 -47.05
CA GLN A 362 -11.24 73.55 -47.09
C GLN A 362 -10.07 73.78 -48.05
N TYR A 363 -10.24 74.66 -49.02
CA TYR A 363 -9.25 74.92 -50.05
C TYR A 363 -8.99 76.42 -50.25
N SER A 364 -7.79 76.76 -50.71
CA SER A 364 -7.41 78.09 -51.16
C SER A 364 -7.00 78.07 -52.63
N VAL A 365 -7.48 79.08 -53.38
CA VAL A 365 -7.00 79.36 -54.72
C VAL A 365 -5.92 80.43 -54.63
N ARG A 366 -4.75 80.15 -55.21
CA ARG A 366 -3.54 80.98 -55.11
C ARG A 366 -3.07 81.43 -56.49
N GLY A 367 -2.71 82.70 -56.59
CA GLY A 367 -2.16 83.30 -57.82
C GLY A 367 -0.68 82.98 -58.02
N LYS A 368 -0.07 83.55 -59.06
CA LYS A 368 1.35 83.32 -59.42
C LYS A 368 2.33 83.61 -58.28
N ASP A 369 2.06 84.65 -57.49
CA ASP A 369 2.92 85.08 -56.37
C ASP A 369 2.61 84.33 -55.06
N LYS A 370 1.88 83.21 -55.12
CA LYS A 370 1.41 82.40 -53.97
C LYS A 370 0.48 83.15 -53.00
N GLN A 371 0.03 84.34 -53.38
CA GLN A 371 -1.00 85.09 -52.66
C GLN A 371 -2.35 84.35 -52.73
N ILE A 372 -3.08 84.33 -51.61
CA ILE A 372 -4.40 83.70 -51.53
C ILE A 372 -5.41 84.64 -52.22
N LEU A 373 -5.98 84.19 -53.33
CA LEU A 373 -7.00 84.90 -54.08
C LEU A 373 -8.37 84.70 -53.43
N LYS A 374 -8.72 83.43 -53.14
CA LYS A 374 -9.98 83.04 -52.50
C LYS A 374 -9.80 81.79 -51.63
N LYS A 375 -10.74 81.60 -50.70
CA LYS A 375 -10.91 80.38 -49.91
C LYS A 375 -12.33 79.84 -50.10
N GLY A 376 -12.49 78.54 -49.99
CA GLY A 376 -13.80 77.89 -50.05
C GLY A 376 -13.83 76.61 -49.25
N THR A 377 -15.04 76.10 -49.07
CA THR A 377 -15.32 74.81 -48.44
C THR A 377 -16.22 74.01 -49.37
N SER A 378 -15.97 72.71 -49.51
CA SER A 378 -16.84 71.78 -50.25
C SER A 378 -16.94 70.44 -49.52
N ILE A 379 -17.96 69.66 -49.83
CA ILE A 379 -18.16 68.30 -49.31
C ILE A 379 -17.86 67.33 -50.45
N ALA A 380 -17.07 66.31 -50.17
CA ALA A 380 -16.72 65.30 -51.16
C ALA A 380 -17.86 64.28 -51.34
N MET A 381 -17.94 63.67 -52.53
CA MET A 381 -18.94 62.68 -52.90
C MET A 381 -18.28 61.37 -53.36
N PRO A 382 -18.89 60.19 -53.08
CA PRO A 382 -20.11 59.97 -52.30
C PRO A 382 -19.88 60.17 -50.78
N ASN A 383 -20.98 60.21 -50.00
CA ASN A 383 -20.87 60.39 -48.55
C ASN A 383 -20.22 59.17 -47.88
N TYR A 384 -20.53 57.94 -48.30
CA TYR A 384 -19.99 56.72 -47.72
C TYR A 384 -18.92 56.12 -48.62
N ILE A 385 -17.70 55.98 -48.11
CA ILE A 385 -16.49 55.63 -48.86
C ILE A 385 -15.77 54.49 -48.12
N GLU A 386 -15.71 53.32 -48.74
CA GLU A 386 -15.05 52.16 -48.15
C GLU A 386 -13.51 52.34 -48.12
N PRO A 387 -12.77 51.61 -47.25
CA PRO A 387 -11.31 51.63 -47.25
C PRO A 387 -10.72 51.38 -48.64
N ASN A 388 -9.75 52.20 -49.04
CA ASN A 388 -9.11 52.24 -50.36
C ASN A 388 -9.99 52.68 -51.55
N GLU A 389 -11.24 53.06 -51.32
CA GLU A 389 -12.09 53.60 -52.37
C GLU A 389 -11.70 55.06 -52.69
N SER A 390 -11.84 55.44 -53.97
CA SER A 390 -11.59 56.81 -54.42
C SER A 390 -12.90 57.59 -54.51
N PHE A 391 -12.82 58.89 -54.23
CA PHE A 391 -13.97 59.78 -54.19
C PHE A 391 -13.55 61.16 -54.68
N THR A 392 -14.52 62.03 -55.01
CA THR A 392 -14.21 63.31 -55.66
C THR A 392 -14.84 64.48 -54.94
N PHE A 393 -14.23 65.66 -55.06
CA PHE A 393 -14.93 66.90 -54.79
C PHE A 393 -14.82 67.83 -55.97
N ASP A 394 -15.92 68.54 -56.21
CA ASP A 394 -16.03 69.57 -57.22
C ASP A 394 -16.29 70.90 -56.51
N ALA A 395 -15.64 71.95 -56.98
CA ALA A 395 -15.90 73.30 -56.52
C ALA A 395 -15.78 74.30 -57.67
N THR A 396 -16.62 75.33 -57.62
CA THR A 396 -16.66 76.40 -58.62
C THR A 396 -16.39 77.72 -57.92
N VAL A 397 -15.39 78.46 -58.39
CA VAL A 397 -14.97 79.73 -57.82
C VAL A 397 -15.06 80.82 -58.88
N GLU A 398 -15.94 81.78 -58.66
CA GLU A 398 -16.13 82.92 -59.57
C GLU A 398 -15.14 84.05 -59.29
N GLY A 399 -14.88 84.90 -60.27
CA GLY A 399 -14.11 86.15 -60.08
C GLY A 399 -12.62 85.94 -59.85
N ILE A 400 -12.03 84.93 -60.50
CA ILE A 400 -10.58 84.75 -60.60
C ILE A 400 -10.16 85.28 -61.97
N GLU A 401 -9.33 86.31 -62.00
CA GLU A 401 -8.86 86.95 -63.24
C GLU A 401 -7.51 86.38 -63.72
N GLU A 402 -6.81 85.63 -62.86
CA GLU A 402 -5.52 84.99 -63.16
C GLU A 402 -5.72 83.59 -63.76
N THR A 403 -5.28 83.37 -65.01
CA THR A 403 -5.42 82.08 -65.71
C THR A 403 -4.52 80.97 -65.17
N ASP A 404 -3.42 81.34 -64.48
CA ASP A 404 -2.43 80.38 -63.95
C ASP A 404 -2.60 80.17 -62.43
N ALA A 405 -3.83 80.32 -61.94
CA ALA A 405 -4.15 80.10 -60.54
C ALA A 405 -4.02 78.60 -60.18
N THR A 406 -3.52 78.32 -58.97
CA THR A 406 -3.33 76.97 -58.43
C THR A 406 -4.22 76.74 -57.22
N VAL A 407 -4.64 75.49 -56.99
CA VAL A 407 -5.44 75.12 -55.82
C VAL A 407 -4.57 74.42 -54.80
N VAL A 408 -4.75 74.82 -53.54
CA VAL A 408 -4.16 74.14 -52.38
C VAL A 408 -5.30 73.71 -51.47
N ILE A 409 -5.33 72.42 -51.11
CA ILE A 409 -6.21 71.91 -50.06
C ILE A 409 -5.55 72.26 -48.73
N ASP A 410 -6.21 73.13 -47.95
CA ASP A 410 -5.65 73.67 -46.70
C ASP A 410 -5.99 72.78 -45.50
N HIS A 411 -7.22 72.24 -45.43
CA HIS A 411 -7.66 71.36 -44.37
C HIS A 411 -8.71 70.35 -44.86
N VAL A 412 -8.65 69.14 -44.34
CA VAL A 412 -9.64 68.09 -44.60
C VAL A 412 -10.15 67.59 -43.27
N THR A 413 -11.46 67.57 -43.09
CA THR A 413 -12.13 67.01 -41.92
C THR A 413 -12.97 65.82 -42.36
N TRP A 414 -12.84 64.68 -41.68
CA TRP A 414 -13.54 63.45 -42.04
C TRP A 414 -14.20 62.83 -40.82
N TYR A 415 -15.20 61.98 -41.07
CA TYR A 415 -15.92 61.27 -40.03
C TYR A 415 -15.96 59.78 -40.35
N LEU A 416 -15.47 58.98 -39.39
CA LEU A 416 -15.37 57.53 -39.48
C LEU A 416 -16.56 56.88 -38.80
N ASP A 417 -17.04 55.78 -39.37
CA ASP A 417 -17.98 54.85 -38.72
C ASP A 417 -17.27 53.99 -37.66
#